data_AF-A0A3N4J9G5-F1
#
_entry.id   AF-A0A3N4J9G5-F1
#
_cell.length_a   1.000
_cell.length_b   1.000
_cell.length_c   1.000
_cell.angle_alpha   90.00
_cell.angle_beta   90.00
_cell.angle_gamma   90.00
#
_symmetry.space_group_name_H-M   'P 1'
#
loop_
_entity.id
_entity.type
_entity.pdbx_description
1 polymer ?
#
loop_
_entity_poly.entity_id
_entity_poly.type
_entity_poly.pdbx_seq_one_letter_code
_entity_poly.pdbx_strand_id
1 'polypeptide(L)'
;MALDPITPRPPSTTPSTPVQITQTFSPTQDTPLSPTRGPSLAEVAEKTPEKGSAAFFGVRYMKRVRDVELREEKSAKDLTWSRIANHEAVLGYTRGVVEEGMCKQCEQSGGPFADCVTVPEEYTKSCTNCHYNSNGKQCSFHADKGKCKRKHSPSLEILAHPDDDFAPPHTKVARTRKGGRGAEFGKHWDNMMTGVVGVASIVRDLIIQKVL
;
A
#
# COMPACT_ATOMS: atom_id res chain seq x y z
N MET A 1 -19.49 7.58 -75.84
CA MET A 1 -18.95 8.87 -75.37
C MET A 1 -20.13 9.76 -75.00
N ALA A 2 -20.46 9.85 -73.72
CA ALA A 2 -21.25 10.93 -73.15
C ALA A 2 -20.86 10.98 -71.66
N LEU A 3 -20.17 12.04 -71.27
CA LEU A 3 -19.76 12.30 -69.89
C LEU A 3 -20.83 13.23 -69.30
N ASP A 4 -21.53 12.79 -68.27
CA ASP A 4 -22.44 13.66 -67.51
C ASP A 4 -21.64 14.50 -66.49
N PRO A 5 -21.93 15.81 -66.37
CA PRO A 5 -21.19 16.72 -65.51
C PRO A 5 -21.60 16.64 -64.03
N ILE A 6 -20.57 16.74 -63.18
CA ILE A 6 -20.62 16.84 -61.72
C ILE A 6 -21.33 18.13 -61.30
N THR A 7 -22.36 18.02 -60.47
CA THR A 7 -22.98 19.17 -59.78
C THR A 7 -22.63 19.11 -58.29
N PRO A 8 -21.92 20.10 -57.71
CA PRO A 8 -21.65 20.13 -56.27
C PRO A 8 -22.87 20.62 -55.48
N ARG A 9 -23.21 19.88 -54.42
CA ARG A 9 -24.29 20.17 -53.47
C ARG A 9 -23.86 21.27 -52.49
N PRO A 10 -24.72 22.25 -52.16
CA PRO A 10 -24.40 23.25 -51.14
C PRO A 10 -24.48 22.66 -49.72
N PRO A 11 -23.68 23.15 -48.75
CA PRO A 11 -23.77 22.75 -47.36
C PRO A 11 -25.02 23.36 -46.70
N SER A 12 -25.91 22.51 -46.17
CA SER A 12 -27.02 22.94 -45.33
C SER A 12 -26.49 23.40 -43.97
N THR A 13 -26.57 24.70 -43.72
CA THR A 13 -26.34 25.32 -42.42
C THR A 13 -27.60 25.14 -41.56
N THR A 14 -27.58 24.21 -40.62
CA THR A 14 -28.56 24.17 -39.52
C THR A 14 -28.19 25.19 -38.44
N PRO A 15 -29.12 26.06 -38.01
CA PRO A 15 -28.90 26.91 -36.84
C PRO A 15 -29.00 26.09 -35.55
N SER A 16 -27.93 26.15 -34.76
CA SER A 16 -27.85 25.57 -33.41
C SER A 16 -28.73 26.36 -32.44
N THR A 17 -29.72 25.69 -31.87
CA THR A 17 -30.52 26.20 -30.75
C THR A 17 -29.66 26.21 -29.47
N PRO A 18 -29.53 27.32 -28.73
CA PRO A 18 -28.90 27.31 -27.42
C PRO A 18 -29.89 26.74 -26.40
N VAL A 19 -29.60 25.53 -25.91
CA VAL A 19 -30.25 24.97 -24.72
C VAL A 19 -29.72 25.74 -23.51
N GLN A 20 -30.51 26.68 -23.00
CA GLN A 20 -30.24 27.30 -21.71
C GLN A 20 -30.56 26.29 -20.60
N ILE A 21 -29.50 25.72 -20.03
CA ILE A 21 -29.58 24.90 -18.81
C ILE A 21 -29.69 25.86 -17.64
N THR A 22 -30.91 26.06 -17.15
CA THR A 22 -31.16 26.73 -15.87
C THR A 22 -30.57 25.87 -14.76
N GLN A 23 -29.38 26.23 -14.28
CA GLN A 23 -28.77 25.64 -13.10
C GLN A 23 -29.45 26.23 -11.86
N THR A 24 -30.41 25.49 -11.30
CA THR A 24 -30.94 25.72 -9.96
C THR A 24 -29.87 25.33 -8.95
N PHE A 25 -29.07 26.30 -8.50
CA PHE A 25 -28.24 26.15 -7.31
C PHE A 25 -29.13 26.31 -6.08
N SER A 26 -29.43 25.21 -5.39
CA SER A 26 -29.99 25.23 -4.04
C SER A 26 -28.84 25.20 -3.02
N PRO A 27 -28.71 26.20 -2.13
CA PRO A 27 -27.80 26.14 -1.00
C PRO A 27 -28.60 25.74 0.25
N THR A 28 -28.65 24.46 0.57
CA THR A 28 -28.96 24.02 1.95
C THR A 28 -28.27 22.69 2.20
N GLN A 29 -27.07 22.76 2.76
CA GLN A 29 -26.46 21.63 3.46
C GLN A 29 -27.22 21.41 4.77
N ASP A 30 -28.34 20.71 4.70
CA ASP A 30 -28.83 20.01 5.88
C ASP A 30 -27.90 18.82 6.10
N THR A 31 -26.94 19.02 7.02
CA THR A 31 -26.17 17.91 7.58
C THR A 31 -27.13 17.13 8.47
N PRO A 32 -27.51 15.88 8.15
CA PRO A 32 -28.27 15.06 9.07
C PRO A 32 -27.33 14.72 10.23
N LEU A 33 -27.60 15.31 11.40
CA LEU A 33 -27.05 14.85 12.68
C LEU A 33 -27.33 13.34 12.78
N SER A 34 -26.27 12.56 12.63
CA SER A 34 -26.32 11.10 12.54
C SER A 34 -27.03 10.48 13.74
N PRO A 35 -27.88 9.45 13.54
CA PRO A 35 -28.32 8.60 14.64
C PRO A 35 -27.09 7.86 15.16
N THR A 36 -26.94 7.78 16.48
CA THR A 36 -25.81 7.20 17.25
C THR A 36 -25.19 5.97 16.56
N ARG A 37 -24.30 6.20 15.60
CA ARG A 37 -23.62 5.18 14.81
C ARG A 37 -22.40 4.79 15.63
N GLY A 38 -22.21 3.50 15.86
CA GLY A 38 -20.99 3.00 16.50
C GLY A 38 -19.73 3.50 15.77
N PRO A 39 -18.55 3.40 16.39
CA PRO A 39 -17.32 3.89 15.81
C PRO A 39 -17.07 3.25 14.44
N SER A 40 -16.67 4.07 13.47
CA SER A 40 -16.24 3.62 12.15
C SER A 40 -15.02 2.71 12.25
N LEU A 41 -14.81 1.85 11.24
CA LEU A 41 -13.65 0.94 11.22
C LEU A 41 -12.32 1.71 11.26
N ALA A 42 -12.28 2.90 10.65
CA ALA A 42 -11.12 3.78 10.70
C ALA A 42 -10.84 4.28 12.13
N GLU A 43 -11.86 4.69 12.87
CA GLU A 43 -11.72 5.12 14.28
C GLU A 43 -11.32 3.97 15.19
N VAL A 44 -11.81 2.75 14.94
CA VAL A 44 -11.36 1.55 15.65
C VAL A 44 -9.89 1.27 15.35
N ALA A 45 -9.46 1.39 14.09
CA ALA A 45 -8.08 1.20 13.69
C ALA A 45 -7.12 2.25 14.27
N GLU A 46 -7.59 3.49 14.47
CA GLU A 46 -6.83 4.58 15.10
C GLU A 46 -6.63 4.37 16.61
N LYS A 47 -7.58 3.68 17.25
CA LYS A 47 -7.53 3.27 18.65
C LYS A 47 -6.67 2.01 18.80
N THR A 48 -5.37 2.14 18.60
CA THR A 48 -4.39 1.05 18.79
C THR A 48 -3.76 1.12 20.19
N PRO A 49 -3.38 -0.02 20.79
CA PRO A 49 -2.62 -0.08 22.05
C PRO A 49 -1.31 0.70 22.00
N GLU A 50 -0.82 1.16 23.16
CA GLU A 50 0.29 2.12 23.36
C GLU A 50 1.61 1.80 22.61
N LYS A 51 1.77 0.58 22.09
CA LYS A 51 2.95 0.12 21.34
C LYS A 51 2.56 -0.20 19.88
N GLY A 52 2.61 0.82 19.02
CA GLY A 52 2.48 0.66 17.56
C GLY A 52 3.81 0.35 16.87
N SER A 53 3.77 -0.17 15.65
CA SER A 53 4.96 -0.27 14.80
C SER A 53 5.32 1.11 14.19
N ALA A 54 6.52 1.24 13.62
CA ALA A 54 6.89 2.44 12.87
C ALA A 54 5.90 2.74 11.73
N ALA A 55 5.52 1.72 10.96
CA ALA A 55 4.55 1.85 9.86
C ALA A 55 3.17 2.27 10.38
N PHE A 56 2.75 1.76 11.54
CA PHE A 56 1.50 2.18 12.16
C PHE A 56 1.49 3.68 12.44
N PHE A 57 2.55 4.21 13.05
CA PHE A 57 2.64 5.64 13.33
C PHE A 57 2.76 6.47 12.05
N GLY A 58 3.58 6.03 11.07
CA GLY A 58 3.72 6.68 9.77
C GLY A 58 2.38 6.85 9.07
N VAL A 59 1.60 5.77 8.99
CA VAL A 59 0.29 5.79 8.32
C VAL A 59 -0.75 6.55 9.14
N ARG A 60 -0.76 6.41 10.47
CA ARG A 60 -1.80 7.03 11.33
C ARG A 60 -1.91 8.55 11.14
N TYR A 61 -0.78 9.23 10.95
CA TYR A 61 -0.72 10.69 10.78
C TYR A 61 -1.02 11.16 9.35
N MET A 62 -1.16 10.25 8.38
CA MET A 62 -1.60 10.61 7.05
C MET A 62 -3.08 11.02 7.06
N LYS A 63 -3.45 11.92 6.14
CA LYS A 63 -4.83 12.36 5.95
C LYS A 63 -5.70 11.19 5.51
N ARG A 64 -6.85 11.01 6.18
CA ARG A 64 -7.90 10.10 5.72
C ARG A 64 -8.50 10.63 4.41
N VAL A 65 -8.49 9.82 3.36
CA VAL A 65 -8.98 10.19 2.03
C VAL A 65 -10.20 9.37 1.59
N ARG A 66 -10.50 8.27 2.27
CA ARG A 66 -11.68 7.43 2.02
C ARG A 66 -12.14 6.70 3.26
N ASP A 67 -13.39 6.25 3.23
CA ASP A 67 -13.93 5.31 4.20
C ASP A 67 -13.49 3.87 3.87
N VAL A 68 -13.73 2.95 4.80
CA VAL A 68 -13.39 1.53 4.60
C VAL A 68 -14.52 0.87 3.82
N GLU A 69 -14.19 0.36 2.64
CA GLU A 69 -15.08 -0.46 1.83
C GLU A 69 -14.62 -1.91 1.88
N LEU A 70 -15.52 -2.78 2.35
CA LEU A 70 -15.29 -4.22 2.44
C LEU A 70 -15.89 -4.92 1.22
N ARG A 71 -15.35 -6.08 0.89
CA ARG A 71 -15.98 -6.95 -0.12
C ARG A 71 -17.35 -7.42 0.34
N GLU A 72 -18.23 -7.77 -0.60
CA GLU A 72 -19.61 -8.17 -0.32
C GLU A 72 -19.73 -9.34 0.67
N GLU A 73 -18.77 -10.28 0.63
CA GLU A 73 -18.70 -11.43 1.52
C GLU A 73 -18.11 -11.12 2.91
N LYS A 74 -17.74 -9.86 3.18
CA LYS A 74 -17.04 -9.43 4.40
C LYS A 74 -17.84 -8.36 5.14
N SER A 75 -17.84 -8.48 6.45
CA SER A 75 -18.44 -7.50 7.35
C SER A 75 -17.41 -6.98 8.36
N ALA A 76 -17.75 -5.87 9.02
CA ALA A 76 -16.92 -5.30 10.09
C ALA A 76 -16.62 -6.30 11.23
N LYS A 77 -17.50 -7.29 11.44
CA LYS A 77 -17.34 -8.32 12.49
C LYS A 77 -16.30 -9.38 12.13
N ASP A 78 -16.00 -9.55 10.84
CA ASP A 78 -15.04 -10.53 10.34
C ASP A 78 -13.59 -10.03 10.41
N LEU A 79 -13.41 -8.76 10.77
CA LEU A 79 -12.09 -8.16 10.96
C LEU A 79 -11.50 -8.54 12.32
N THR A 80 -10.28 -9.05 12.29
CA THR A 80 -9.52 -9.42 13.48
C THR A 80 -8.69 -8.24 13.98
N TRP A 81 -9.03 -7.69 15.13
CA TRP A 81 -8.35 -6.53 15.72
C TRP A 81 -7.21 -6.89 16.70
N SER A 82 -6.90 -8.17 16.90
CA SER A 82 -5.82 -8.58 17.81
C SER A 82 -4.41 -8.37 17.25
N ARG A 83 -4.27 -8.03 15.96
CA ARG A 83 -2.98 -7.89 15.27
C ARG A 83 -2.78 -6.46 14.81
N ILE A 84 -1.63 -5.87 15.17
CA ILE A 84 -1.25 -4.52 14.74
C ILE A 84 -1.28 -4.39 13.20
N ALA A 85 -0.82 -5.43 12.48
CA ALA A 85 -0.87 -5.44 11.01
C ALA A 85 -2.29 -5.25 10.43
N ASN A 86 -3.32 -5.67 11.16
CA ASN A 86 -4.70 -5.52 10.71
C ASN A 86 -5.20 -4.08 10.95
N HIS A 87 -4.80 -3.46 12.07
CA HIS A 87 -5.01 -2.02 12.27
C HIS A 87 -4.30 -1.21 11.19
N GLU A 88 -3.03 -1.50 10.92
CA GLU A 88 -2.27 -0.88 9.84
C GLU A 88 -2.95 -1.05 8.49
N ALA A 89 -3.41 -2.25 8.15
CA ALA A 89 -4.08 -2.49 6.88
C ALA A 89 -5.34 -1.63 6.71
N VAL A 90 -6.14 -1.47 7.77
CA VAL A 90 -7.32 -0.59 7.76
C VAL A 90 -6.91 0.87 7.62
N LEU A 91 -5.92 1.34 8.40
CA LEU A 91 -5.41 2.71 8.26
C LEU A 91 -4.90 2.96 6.85
N GLY A 92 -4.10 2.05 6.32
CA GLY A 92 -3.54 2.12 4.99
C GLY A 92 -4.61 2.15 3.91
N TYR A 93 -5.69 1.38 4.05
CA TYR A 93 -6.80 1.42 3.08
C TYR A 93 -7.43 2.81 3.01
N THR A 94 -7.66 3.43 4.17
CA THR A 94 -8.30 4.76 4.25
C THR A 94 -7.41 5.94 3.81
N ARG A 95 -6.09 5.73 3.70
CA ARG A 95 -5.08 6.80 3.55
C ARG A 95 -4.17 6.65 2.34
N GLY A 96 -4.08 5.44 1.79
CA GLY A 96 -3.18 5.11 0.69
C GLY A 96 -3.70 5.54 -0.68
N VAL A 97 -3.10 4.99 -1.73
CA VAL A 97 -3.48 5.18 -3.13
C VAL A 97 -4.12 3.89 -3.64
N VAL A 98 -5.29 4.01 -4.27
CA VAL A 98 -5.94 2.87 -4.93
C VAL A 98 -5.12 2.54 -6.18
N GLU A 99 -4.72 1.28 -6.33
CA GLU A 99 -3.99 0.82 -7.50
C GLU A 99 -4.93 0.54 -8.68
N GLU A 100 -4.40 0.61 -9.89
CA GLU A 100 -5.12 0.19 -11.09
C GLU A 100 -5.27 -1.34 -11.10
N GLY A 101 -6.42 -1.80 -10.62
CA GLY A 101 -6.77 -3.21 -10.55
C GLY A 101 -6.25 -3.93 -9.31
N MET A 102 -6.49 -5.24 -9.28
CA MET A 102 -6.17 -6.08 -8.13
C MET A 102 -4.79 -6.74 -8.30
N CYS A 103 -4.10 -6.96 -7.19
CA CYS A 103 -2.88 -7.76 -7.22
C CYS A 103 -3.24 -9.25 -7.44
N LYS A 104 -2.32 -10.06 -7.99
CA LYS A 104 -2.57 -11.48 -8.33
C LYS A 104 -3.12 -12.33 -7.18
N GLN A 105 -2.71 -12.02 -5.94
CA GLN A 105 -3.19 -12.71 -4.74
C GLN A 105 -4.63 -12.29 -4.38
N CYS A 106 -4.95 -11.01 -4.58
CA CYS A 106 -6.25 -10.45 -4.27
C CYS A 106 -7.33 -10.87 -5.27
N GLU A 107 -6.97 -11.09 -6.54
CA GLU A 107 -7.86 -11.66 -7.55
C GLU A 107 -8.39 -13.05 -7.16
N GLN A 108 -7.57 -13.86 -6.46
CA GLN A 108 -7.94 -15.23 -6.10
C GLN A 108 -8.81 -15.31 -4.85
N SER A 109 -8.45 -14.60 -3.78
CA SER A 109 -9.17 -14.67 -2.48
C SER A 109 -8.73 -13.62 -1.45
N GLY A 110 -7.81 -12.71 -1.80
CA GLY A 110 -7.02 -12.00 -0.81
C GLY A 110 -7.69 -10.79 -0.16
N GLY A 111 -7.73 -10.81 1.18
CA GLY A 111 -7.98 -9.66 2.05
C GLY A 111 -9.45 -9.24 2.17
N PRO A 112 -9.78 -8.39 3.16
CA PRO A 112 -11.16 -8.03 3.45
C PRO A 112 -11.70 -6.82 2.67
N PHE A 113 -10.82 -6.02 2.06
CA PHE A 113 -11.17 -4.76 1.41
C PHE A 113 -11.52 -4.95 -0.06
N ALA A 114 -12.41 -4.08 -0.57
CA ALA A 114 -12.85 -4.09 -1.95
C ALA A 114 -11.67 -3.91 -2.93
N ASP A 115 -10.83 -2.91 -2.68
CA ASP A 115 -9.74 -2.55 -3.58
C ASP A 115 -8.35 -2.90 -3.05
N CYS A 116 -7.41 -3.04 -3.98
CA CYS A 116 -5.99 -3.02 -3.64
C CYS A 116 -5.52 -1.57 -3.46
N VAL A 117 -5.28 -1.18 -2.21
CA VAL A 117 -4.68 0.12 -1.86
C VAL A 117 -3.23 -0.10 -1.44
N THR A 118 -2.28 0.66 -1.98
CA THR A 118 -0.90 0.71 -1.48
C THR A 118 -0.69 1.97 -0.66
N VAL A 119 0.25 1.95 0.27
CA VAL A 119 0.68 3.15 0.99
C VAL A 119 2.10 3.48 0.54
N PRO A 120 2.35 4.68 -0.02
CA PRO A 120 3.70 5.09 -0.41
C PRO A 120 4.69 4.92 0.74
N GLU A 121 5.88 4.41 0.42
CA GLU A 121 7.01 4.18 1.35
C GLU A 121 6.75 3.17 2.48
N GLU A 122 5.53 2.69 2.63
CA GLU A 122 5.12 1.75 3.67
C GLU A 122 4.85 0.35 3.11
N TYR A 123 4.77 -0.63 4.02
CA TYR A 123 4.42 -2.04 3.72
C TYR A 123 5.24 -2.71 2.60
N THR A 124 6.43 -2.18 2.30
CA THR A 124 7.28 -2.66 1.20
C THR A 124 6.52 -2.70 -0.15
N LYS A 125 5.63 -1.71 -0.37
CA LYS A 125 4.72 -1.60 -1.52
C LYS A 125 3.71 -2.75 -1.66
N SER A 126 3.48 -3.55 -0.63
CA SER A 126 2.35 -4.48 -0.64
C SER A 126 1.03 -3.74 -0.46
N CYS A 127 -0.03 -4.23 -1.13
CA CYS A 127 -1.37 -3.66 -0.92
C CYS A 127 -1.92 -4.03 0.45
N THR A 128 -2.86 -3.24 0.95
CA THR A 128 -3.51 -3.38 2.26
C THR A 128 -4.20 -4.73 2.44
N ASN A 129 -4.82 -5.27 1.39
CA ASN A 129 -5.40 -6.62 1.41
C ASN A 129 -4.37 -7.73 1.67
N CYS A 130 -3.16 -7.62 1.11
CA CYS A 130 -2.07 -8.54 1.40
C CYS A 130 -1.37 -8.22 2.71
N HIS A 131 -1.28 -6.94 3.10
CA HIS A 131 -0.72 -6.55 4.38
C HIS A 131 -1.54 -7.09 5.56
N TYR A 132 -2.86 -7.17 5.39
CA TYR A 132 -3.77 -7.81 6.32
C TYR A 132 -3.34 -9.26 6.63
N ASN A 133 -3.34 -9.61 7.92
CA ASN A 133 -2.79 -10.86 8.45
C ASN A 133 -1.29 -11.10 8.14
N SER A 134 -0.53 -10.06 7.83
CA SER A 134 0.92 -10.10 7.57
C SER A 134 1.31 -10.93 6.34
N ASN A 135 0.46 -10.97 5.31
CA ASN A 135 0.69 -11.74 4.06
C ASN A 135 1.38 -10.92 2.95
N GLY A 136 1.97 -9.76 3.27
CA GLY A 136 2.49 -8.78 2.30
C GLY A 136 3.45 -9.37 1.26
N LYS A 137 4.28 -10.34 1.64
CA LYS A 137 5.26 -11.01 0.75
C LYS A 137 4.63 -11.72 -0.45
N GLN A 138 3.37 -12.13 -0.35
CA GLN A 138 2.65 -12.79 -1.42
C GLN A 138 2.12 -11.80 -2.47
N CYS A 139 2.02 -10.51 -2.11
CA CYS A 139 1.53 -9.47 -3.01
C CYS A 139 2.36 -9.37 -4.29
N SER A 140 1.72 -9.21 -5.44
CA SER A 140 2.43 -9.00 -6.71
C SER A 140 3.03 -7.59 -6.84
N PHE A 141 2.56 -6.62 -6.05
CA PHE A 141 3.11 -5.26 -5.99
C PHE A 141 4.34 -5.14 -5.08
N HIS A 142 4.64 -6.18 -4.29
CA HIS A 142 5.74 -6.17 -3.32
C HIS A 142 7.09 -5.87 -4.00
N ALA A 143 7.83 -4.90 -3.47
CA ALA A 143 9.02 -4.33 -4.12
C ALA A 143 10.13 -5.35 -4.44
N ASP A 144 10.23 -6.44 -3.66
CA ASP A 144 11.26 -7.47 -3.86
C ASP A 144 11.06 -8.37 -5.10
N LYS A 145 9.87 -8.41 -5.69
CA LYS A 145 9.61 -9.26 -6.86
C LYS A 145 10.24 -8.74 -8.16
N GLY A 146 10.74 -7.51 -8.16
CA GLY A 146 11.47 -6.91 -9.29
C GLY A 146 12.95 -7.30 -9.40
N LYS A 147 13.56 -7.94 -8.39
CA LYS A 147 15.03 -8.16 -8.34
C LYS A 147 15.52 -9.50 -8.91
N CYS A 148 14.66 -10.30 -9.51
CA CYS A 148 15.04 -11.56 -10.16
C CYS A 148 14.76 -11.58 -11.66
N LYS A 149 15.10 -10.52 -12.39
CA LYS A 149 15.57 -10.73 -13.77
C LYS A 149 17.02 -11.18 -13.69
N ARG A 150 17.25 -12.44 -13.27
CA ARG A 150 18.49 -13.13 -13.60
C ARG A 150 18.56 -13.10 -15.12
N LYS A 151 19.41 -12.23 -15.68
CA LYS A 151 19.78 -12.31 -17.09
C LYS A 151 20.36 -13.71 -17.25
N HIS A 152 19.60 -14.63 -17.81
CA HIS A 152 20.20 -15.81 -18.43
C HIS A 152 21.00 -15.21 -19.58
N SER A 153 22.32 -15.03 -19.40
CA SER A 153 23.17 -14.76 -20.54
C SER A 153 22.96 -15.93 -21.49
N PRO A 154 22.69 -15.71 -22.79
CA PRO A 154 22.83 -16.77 -23.76
C PRO A 154 24.26 -17.30 -23.63
N SER A 155 24.39 -18.61 -23.60
CA SER A 155 25.69 -19.28 -23.68
C SER A 155 26.34 -18.81 -24.99
N LEU A 156 27.46 -18.10 -24.87
CA LEU A 156 28.27 -17.75 -26.03
C LEU A 156 28.85 -19.07 -26.53
N GLU A 157 28.33 -19.55 -27.66
CA GLU A 157 28.89 -20.67 -28.40
C GLU A 157 30.36 -20.37 -28.67
N ILE A 158 31.23 -21.08 -27.95
CA ILE A 158 32.65 -21.11 -28.25
C ILE A 158 32.77 -21.93 -29.53
N LEU A 159 33.13 -21.26 -30.63
CA LEU A 159 33.62 -21.90 -31.84
C LEU A 159 34.82 -22.77 -31.45
N ALA A 160 34.61 -24.08 -31.43
CA ALA A 160 35.68 -25.06 -31.31
C ALA A 160 36.43 -25.12 -32.64
N HIS A 161 37.65 -24.59 -32.66
CA HIS A 161 38.68 -25.05 -33.59
C HIS A 161 39.42 -26.23 -32.92
N PRO A 162 39.69 -27.32 -33.65
CA PRO A 162 40.48 -28.43 -33.15
C PRO A 162 41.97 -28.07 -33.15
N ASP A 163 42.72 -28.81 -32.34
CA ASP A 163 44.18 -28.85 -32.25
C ASP A 163 44.82 -27.85 -31.26
N ASP A 164 44.84 -28.23 -29.98
CA ASP A 164 46.02 -28.08 -29.12
C ASP A 164 45.90 -29.01 -27.90
N ASP A 165 46.62 -30.13 -27.98
CA ASP A 165 47.02 -30.96 -26.84
C ASP A 165 47.87 -30.14 -25.86
N PHE A 166 47.44 -30.01 -24.60
CA PHE A 166 48.23 -30.24 -23.37
C PHE A 166 47.59 -29.58 -22.12
N ALA A 167 47.54 -30.38 -21.05
CA ALA A 167 47.55 -30.01 -19.61
C ALA A 167 46.24 -30.18 -18.78
N PRO A 168 46.38 -30.60 -17.49
CA PRO A 168 45.40 -31.43 -16.77
C PRO A 168 44.61 -30.62 -15.69
N PRO A 169 43.72 -31.25 -14.88
CA PRO A 169 42.51 -30.61 -14.37
C PRO A 169 42.74 -29.72 -13.15
N HIS A 170 42.25 -28.47 -13.22
CA HIS A 170 42.11 -27.62 -12.03
C HIS A 170 40.89 -28.04 -11.20
N THR A 171 41.20 -28.42 -9.97
CA THR A 171 40.31 -28.83 -8.90
C THR A 171 39.30 -27.73 -8.53
N LYS A 172 38.02 -28.11 -8.42
CA LYS A 172 36.95 -27.25 -7.94
C LYS A 172 37.11 -27.02 -6.43
N VAL A 173 37.52 -25.82 -6.03
CA VAL A 173 37.47 -25.39 -4.63
C VAL A 173 36.06 -24.86 -4.35
N ALA A 174 35.30 -25.60 -3.54
CA ALA A 174 34.02 -25.17 -3.00
C ALA A 174 34.21 -23.92 -2.14
N ARG A 175 33.68 -22.78 -2.57
CA ARG A 175 33.61 -21.56 -1.75
C ARG A 175 32.33 -21.58 -0.92
N THR A 176 32.45 -22.03 0.33
CA THR A 176 31.50 -21.72 1.39
C THR A 176 31.67 -20.24 1.77
N ARG A 177 30.71 -19.37 1.41
CA ARG A 177 30.64 -18.02 1.99
C ARG A 177 29.72 -18.05 3.22
N LYS A 178 30.35 -18.33 4.36
CA LYS A 178 29.88 -18.02 5.70
C LYS A 178 30.50 -16.68 6.11
N GLY A 179 29.69 -15.74 6.56
CA GLY A 179 30.08 -14.41 7.05
C GLY A 179 29.09 -13.36 6.54
N GLY A 180 28.25 -12.71 7.33
CA GLY A 180 28.41 -12.33 8.73
C GLY A 180 28.93 -10.89 8.79
N ARG A 181 28.02 -9.97 9.13
CA ARG A 181 28.13 -8.55 9.53
C ARG A 181 27.05 -7.74 8.79
N GLY A 182 26.03 -7.17 9.41
CA GLY A 182 25.88 -6.75 10.80
C GLY A 182 25.84 -5.23 10.85
N ALA A 183 24.69 -4.70 11.31
CA ALA A 183 24.58 -3.49 12.11
C ALA A 183 25.21 -2.20 11.55
N GLU A 184 24.44 -1.40 10.80
CA GLU A 184 24.78 0.01 10.61
C GLU A 184 23.58 0.96 10.42
N PHE A 185 22.44 0.70 11.07
CA PHE A 185 21.29 1.63 11.03
C PHE A 185 20.80 2.12 12.40
N GLY A 186 21.53 1.81 13.48
CA GLY A 186 21.04 2.01 14.86
C GLY A 186 21.81 3.02 15.72
N LYS A 187 22.51 4.01 15.16
CA LYS A 187 23.34 4.94 15.98
C LYS A 187 23.05 6.43 15.82
N HIS A 188 22.08 6.82 15.01
CA HIS A 188 21.77 8.24 14.80
C HIS A 188 20.70 8.79 15.78
N TRP A 189 19.84 7.93 16.35
CA TRP A 189 18.69 8.40 17.14
C TRP A 189 18.93 8.52 18.65
N ASP A 190 19.96 7.86 19.20
CA ASP A 190 20.26 7.91 20.65
C ASP A 190 20.79 9.27 21.13
N ASN A 191 21.19 10.17 20.23
CA ASN A 191 21.77 11.48 20.60
C ASN A 191 20.74 12.63 20.65
N MET A 192 19.45 12.36 20.47
CA MET A 192 18.38 13.38 20.49
C MET A 192 17.44 13.29 21.71
N MET A 193 17.60 12.30 22.60
CA MET A 193 16.67 12.04 23.72
C MET A 193 17.24 12.25 25.13
N THR A 194 18.52 12.63 25.29
CA THR A 194 19.13 12.87 26.61
C THR A 194 18.92 14.29 27.17
N GLY A 195 18.07 15.10 26.54
CA GLY A 195 17.85 16.51 26.90
C GLY A 195 16.73 16.81 27.89
N VAL A 196 15.98 15.83 28.43
CA VAL A 196 14.87 16.10 29.36
C VAL A 196 14.82 15.08 30.49
N VAL A 197 15.88 15.03 31.31
CA VAL A 197 15.82 14.45 32.66
C VAL A 197 15.16 15.46 33.60
N GLY A 198 13.96 15.15 34.09
CA GLY A 198 13.49 15.76 35.34
C GLY A 198 12.00 16.10 35.46
N VAL A 199 11.06 15.16 35.29
CA VAL A 199 9.78 15.20 36.03
C VAL A 199 9.13 13.83 36.30
N ALA A 200 9.89 12.73 36.19
CA ALA A 200 9.38 11.39 36.51
C ALA A 200 9.58 11.05 37.99
N SER A 201 8.81 11.64 38.91
CA SER A 201 8.67 11.12 40.29
C SER A 201 7.49 11.62 41.14
N ILE A 202 6.60 12.52 40.69
CA ILE A 202 5.59 13.11 41.61
C ILE A 202 4.18 12.49 41.52
N VAL A 203 3.87 11.65 40.53
CA VAL A 203 2.50 11.12 40.34
C VAL A 203 2.42 9.61 40.61
N ARG A 204 2.87 9.18 41.80
CA ARG A 204 2.54 7.83 42.32
C ARG A 204 1.96 7.79 43.73
N ASP A 205 1.85 8.92 44.43
CA ASP A 205 1.38 8.94 45.84
C ASP A 205 0.01 9.61 46.08
N LEU A 206 -0.77 9.92 45.05
CA LEU A 206 -2.12 10.51 45.21
C LEU A 206 -3.29 9.51 45.08
N ILE A 207 -3.02 8.20 44.99
CA ILE A 207 -4.06 7.17 44.75
C ILE A 207 -4.35 6.30 45.99
N ILE A 208 -3.67 6.48 47.13
CA ILE A 208 -3.98 5.76 48.38
C ILE A 208 -4.43 6.75 49.47
N GLN A 209 -5.59 7.38 49.29
CA GLN A 209 -6.31 8.03 50.41
C GLN A 209 -7.82 8.20 50.19
N LYS A 210 -8.44 7.38 49.33
CA LYS A 210 -9.89 7.38 49.13
C LYS A 210 -10.59 6.02 49.32
N VAL A 211 -9.96 5.12 50.05
CA VAL A 211 -10.61 3.90 50.57
C VAL A 211 -10.06 3.64 51.97
N LEU A 212 -10.64 4.32 52.96
CA LEU A 212 -10.92 3.90 54.34
C LEU A 212 -11.50 5.10 55.10
#